data_AF-A0A0Q6KSP9-F1
#
_entry.id   AF-A0A0Q6KSP9-F1
#
_cell.length_a   1.000
_cell.length_b   1.000
_cell.length_c   1.000
_cell.angle_alpha   90.00
_cell.angle_beta   90.00
_cell.angle_gamma   90.00
#
_symmetry.space_group_name_H-M   'P 1'
#
loop_
_entity.id
_entity.type
_entity.pdbx_description
1 polymer ?
#
loop_
_entity_poly.entity_id
_entity_poly.type
_entity_poly.pdbx_seq_one_letter_code
_entity_poly.pdbx_strand_id
1 'polypeptide(L)'
;MLLWRSGERAWRQRELVSELRASEGAINEGLDRLLVEGLIRREADAYRFDPSPRNQALFERLDLLNRERPVAVLEVMFRRQDAVQSFADAFKLKKD
;
A
#
# COMPACT_ATOMS: atom_id res chain seq x y z
N MET A 1 -6.18 -2.31 2.73
CA MET A 1 -6.48 -2.74 4.11
C MET A 1 -6.09 -4.17 4.45
N LEU A 2 -5.55 -4.96 3.50
CA LEU A 2 -5.17 -6.35 3.72
C LEU A 2 -4.27 -6.56 4.95
N LEU A 3 -3.13 -5.88 5.01
CA LEU A 3 -2.13 -6.03 6.08
C LEU A 3 -2.68 -5.66 7.46
N TRP A 4 -3.46 -4.59 7.55
CA TRP A 4 -4.09 -4.16 8.81
C TRP A 4 -5.15 -5.15 9.30
N ARG A 5 -6.06 -5.59 8.41
CA ARG A 5 -7.13 -6.54 8.77
C ARG A 5 -6.62 -7.93 9.14
N SER A 6 -5.42 -8.27 8.69
CA SER A 6 -4.77 -9.53 9.03
C SER A 6 -3.87 -9.43 10.27
N GLY A 7 -3.85 -8.27 10.95
CA GLY A 7 -3.36 -8.06 12.31
C GLY A 7 -1.94 -8.53 12.56
N GLU A 8 -1.81 -9.76 13.07
CA GLU A 8 -0.54 -10.39 13.40
C GLU A 8 0.10 -11.16 12.23
N ARG A 9 -0.61 -11.34 11.12
CA ARG A 9 -0.07 -12.08 9.99
C ARG A 9 1.04 -11.27 9.31
N ALA A 10 2.22 -11.88 9.23
CA ALA A 10 3.27 -11.42 8.34
C ALA A 10 3.04 -11.98 6.92
N TRP A 11 3.31 -11.18 5.90
CA TRP A 11 3.10 -11.52 4.50
C TRP A 11 4.42 -11.50 3.75
N ARG A 12 4.72 -12.56 3.02
CA ARG A 12 5.83 -12.58 2.06
C ARG A 12 5.43 -11.83 0.80
N GLN A 13 6.41 -11.21 0.15
CA GLN A 13 6.21 -10.49 -1.10
C GLN A 13 5.47 -11.34 -2.16
N ARG A 14 5.87 -12.61 -2.33
CA ARG A 14 5.22 -13.55 -3.27
C ARG A 14 3.74 -13.82 -2.96
N GLU A 15 3.37 -13.81 -1.68
CA GLU A 15 1.97 -13.99 -1.27
C GLU A 15 1.17 -12.74 -1.63
N LEU A 16 1.75 -11.56 -1.46
CA LEU A 16 1.11 -10.29 -1.81
C LEU A 16 0.92 -10.14 -3.33
N VAL A 17 1.89 -10.58 -4.13
CA VAL A 17 1.77 -10.64 -5.60
C VAL A 17 0.55 -11.48 -6.00
N SER A 18 0.41 -12.67 -5.40
CA SER A 18 -0.71 -13.56 -5.69
C SER A 18 -2.05 -13.03 -5.17
N GLU A 19 -2.07 -12.53 -3.94
CA GLU A 19 -3.30 -12.07 -3.26
C GLU A 19 -3.85 -10.79 -3.89
N LEU A 20 -2.97 -9.84 -4.21
CA LEU A 20 -3.34 -8.55 -4.81
C LEU A 20 -3.39 -8.60 -6.34
N ARG A 21 -2.99 -9.72 -6.95
CA ARG A 21 -2.92 -9.93 -8.41
C ARG A 21 -2.18 -8.78 -9.12
N ALA A 22 -1.07 -8.35 -8.52
CA ALA A 22 -0.26 -7.24 -8.99
C ALA A 22 1.15 -7.72 -9.37
N SER A 23 1.88 -6.94 -10.18
CA SER A 23 3.25 -7.28 -10.56
C SER A 23 4.21 -7.17 -9.38
N GLU A 24 5.32 -7.91 -9.42
CA GLU A 24 6.37 -7.83 -8.39
C GLU A 24 6.90 -6.41 -8.19
N GLY A 25 7.11 -5.68 -9.28
CA GLY A 25 7.58 -4.29 -9.22
C GLY A 25 6.60 -3.37 -8.47
N ALA A 26 5.30 -3.48 -8.76
CA ALA A 26 4.28 -2.69 -8.07
C ALA A 26 4.17 -3.04 -6.59
N ILE A 27 4.32 -4.33 -6.25
CA ILE A 27 4.35 -4.78 -4.85
C ILE A 27 5.58 -4.22 -4.13
N ASN A 28 6.77 -4.29 -4.73
CA ASN A 28 8.00 -3.78 -4.12
C ASN A 28 7.95 -2.28 -3.88
N GLU A 29 7.56 -1.50 -4.89
CA GLU A 29 7.40 -0.05 -4.76
C GLU A 29 6.40 0.32 -3.65
N GLY A 30 5.30 -0.43 -3.56
CA GLY A 30 4.33 -0.27 -2.47
C GLY A 30 4.90 -0.59 -1.10
N LEU A 31 5.61 -1.71 -0.96
CA LEU A 31 6.22 -2.13 0.30
C LEU A 31 7.30 -1.15 0.76
N ASP A 32 8.15 -0.66 -0.15
CA ASP A 32 9.20 0.31 0.17
C ASP A 32 8.61 1.62 0.69
N ARG A 33 7.56 2.14 0.03
CA ARG A 33 6.85 3.34 0.51
C ARG A 33 6.25 3.12 1.89
N LEU A 34 5.57 1.99 2.11
CA LEU A 34 4.95 1.69 3.39
C LEU A 34 5.98 1.50 4.52
N LEU A 35 7.17 0.97 4.21
CA LEU A 35 8.29 0.86 5.15
C LEU A 35 8.83 2.24 5.52
N VAL A 36 9.08 3.11 4.53
CA VAL A 36 9.59 4.47 4.75
C VAL A 36 8.63 5.29 5.60
N GLU A 37 7.33 5.15 5.37
CA GLU A 37 6.28 5.83 6.17
C GLU A 37 6.05 5.20 7.55
N GLY A 38 6.74 4.10 7.88
CA GLY A 38 6.60 3.40 9.15
C GLY A 38 5.24 2.75 9.36
N LEU A 39 4.51 2.42 8.28
CA LEU A 39 3.20 1.76 8.33
C LEU A 39 3.31 0.24 8.41
N ILE A 40 4.44 -0.31 7.98
CA ILE A 40 4.76 -1.72 8.05
C ILE A 40 6.17 -1.91 8.61
N ARG A 41 6.45 -3.10 9.14
CA ARG A 41 7.77 -3.54 9.56
C ARG A 41 8.18 -4.77 8.77
N ARG A 42 9.48 -4.87 8.49
CA ARG A 42 10.07 -6.07 7.89
C ARG A 42 10.51 -7.02 8.99
N GLU A 43 10.04 -8.25 8.93
CA GLU A 43 10.39 -9.36 9.82
C GLU A 43 11.04 -10.46 8.96
N ALA A 44 12.37 -10.49 8.92
CA ALA A 44 13.16 -11.36 8.04
C ALA A 44 12.75 -11.26 6.55
N ASP A 45 11.98 -12.23 6.05
CA ASP A 45 11.49 -12.35 4.67
C ASP A 45 10.01 -11.95 4.51
N ALA A 46 9.39 -11.41 5.55
CA ALA A 46 7.98 -11.04 5.56
C ALA A 46 7.76 -9.60 6.03
N TYR A 47 6.56 -9.10 5.76
CA TYR A 47 6.12 -7.74 6.08
C TYR A 47 4.86 -7.81 6.93
N ARG A 48 4.85 -7.05 8.02
CA ARG A 48 3.70 -6.95 8.94
C ARG A 48 3.29 -5.51 9.12
N PHE A 49 2.01 -5.27 9.33
CA PHE A 49 1.53 -3.95 9.76
C PHE A 49 2.23 -3.51 11.07
N ASP A 50 2.56 -2.22 11.19
CA ASP A 50 3.06 -1.62 12.42
C ASP A 50 1.90 -1.16 13.30
N PRO A 51 1.60 -1.83 14.44
CA PRO A 51 0.46 -1.52 15.28
C PRO A 51 0.75 -0.37 16.27
N SER A 52 1.53 0.65 15.88
CA SER A 52 1.71 1.82 16.75
C SER A 52 0.35 2.51 16.99
N PRO A 53 0.11 3.14 18.16
CA PRO A 53 -1.17 3.77 18.46
C PRO A 53 -1.62 4.78 17.39
N ARG A 54 -0.65 5.50 16.80
CA ARG A 54 -0.88 6.41 15.67
C ARG A 54 -1.43 5.68 14.46
N ASN A 55 -0.80 4.58 14.04
CA ASN A 55 -1.20 3.81 12.87
C ASN A 55 -2.54 3.11 13.09
N GLN A 56 -2.79 2.60 14.29
CA GLN A 56 -4.09 2.01 14.66
C GLN A 56 -5.22 3.04 14.50
N ALA A 57 -5.10 4.21 15.14
CA ALA A 57 -6.13 5.26 15.05
C ALA A 57 -6.34 5.75 13.60
N LEU A 58 -5.26 5.86 12.82
CA LEU A 58 -5.33 6.23 11.40
C LEU A 58 -6.15 5.21 10.61
N PHE A 59 -5.83 3.92 10.75
CA PHE A 59 -6.47 2.85 9.98
C PHE A 59 -7.91 2.57 10.43
N GLU A 60 -8.23 2.73 11.72
CA GLU A 60 -9.60 2.67 12.22
C GLU A 60 -10.47 3.77 11.60
N ARG A 61 -9.97 5.01 11.58
CA ARG A 61 -10.69 6.12 10.95
C ARG A 61 -10.82 5.94 9.44
N LEU A 62 -9.80 5.41 8.78
CA LEU A 62 -9.84 5.08 7.36
C LEU A 62 -10.85 3.96 7.07
N ASP A 63 -10.96 2.94 7.93
CA ASP A 63 -11.93 1.84 7.77
C ASP A 63 -13.36 2.32 7.92
N LEU A 64 -13.60 3.20 8.90
CA LEU A 64 -14.89 3.87 9.06
C LEU A 64 -15.26 4.64 7.79
N LEU A 65 -14.36 5.50 7.30
CA LEU A 65 -14.59 6.27 6.08
C LEU A 65 -14.79 5.39 4.84
N ASN A 66 -14.04 4.30 4.72
CA ASN A 66 -14.15 3.36 3.60
C ASN A 66 -15.47 2.57 3.65
N ARG A 67 -16.02 2.30 4.84
CA ARG A 67 -17.33 1.67 5.02
C ARG A 67 -18.47 2.64 4.73
N GLU A 68 -18.36 3.88 5.21
CA GLU A 68 -19.41 4.90 5.03
C GLU A 68 -19.45 5.46 3.61
N ARG A 69 -18.28 5.66 2.97
CA ARG A 69 -18.15 6.37 1.69
C ARG A 69 -17.11 5.72 0.76
N PRO A 70 -17.30 4.44 0.38
CA PRO A 70 -16.31 3.69 -0.41
C PRO A 70 -15.96 4.36 -1.74
N VAL A 71 -16.95 4.91 -2.45
CA VAL A 71 -16.73 5.60 -3.75
C VAL A 71 -15.87 6.85 -3.58
N ALA A 72 -16.16 7.68 -2.57
CA ALA A 72 -15.39 8.90 -2.32
C ALA A 72 -13.93 8.59 -1.95
N VAL A 73 -13.70 7.52 -1.19
CA VAL A 73 -12.35 7.06 -0.85
C VAL A 73 -11.60 6.61 -2.11
N LEU A 74 -12.25 5.85 -3.00
CA LEU A 74 -11.66 5.45 -4.28
C LEU A 74 -11.32 6.66 -5.15
N GLU A 75 -12.23 7.62 -5.29
CA GLU A 75 -11.96 8.84 -6.06
C GLU A 75 -10.71 9.58 -5.57
N VAL A 76 -10.54 9.71 -4.25
CA VAL A 76 -9.35 10.34 -3.67
C VAL A 76 -8.08 9.56 -3.99
N MET A 77 -8.12 8.23 -3.97
CA MET A 77 -6.97 7.39 -4.32
C MET A 77 -6.56 7.57 -5.78
N PHE A 78 -7.53 7.59 -6.70
CA PHE A 78 -7.26 7.74 -8.14
C PHE A 78 -6.87 9.17 -8.52
N ARG A 79 -7.42 10.20 -7.88
CA ARG A 79 -7.04 11.61 -8.13
C ARG A 79 -5.60 11.94 -7.75
N ARG A 80 -4.98 11.19 -6.83
CA ARG A 80 -3.57 11.41 -6.44
C ARG A 80 -2.56 10.82 -7.44
N GLN A 81 -3.02 9.95 -8.34
CA GLN A 81 -2.22 9.45 -9.45
C GLN A 81 -2.48 10.32 -10.68
N ASP A 82 -1.97 11.55 -10.69
CA ASP A 82 -2.10 12.37 -11.89
C ASP A 82 -1.41 11.64 -13.06
N ALA A 83 -2.22 11.25 -14.04
CA ALA A 83 -1.81 10.50 -15.24
C ALA A 83 -0.64 11.17 -15.98
N VAL A 84 -0.46 12.48 -15.80
CA VAL A 84 0.66 13.27 -16.35
C VAL A 84 2.00 12.88 -15.73
N GLN A 85 2.06 12.62 -14.41
CA GLN A 85 3.29 12.22 -13.73
C GLN A 85 3.69 10.78 -14.10
N SER A 86 2.70 9.88 -14.13
CA SER A 86 2.92 8.48 -14.52
C SER A 86 3.33 8.33 -15.99
N PHE A 87 2.77 9.16 -16.88
CA PHE A 87 3.22 9.27 -18.26
C PHE A 87 4.67 9.78 -18.33
N ALA A 88 5.01 10.87 -17.64
CA ALA A 88 6.37 11.42 -17.62
C ALA A 88 7.43 10.43 -17.14
N ASP A 89 7.12 9.60 -16.14
CA ASP A 89 8.06 8.60 -15.62
C ASP A 89 8.23 7.40 -16.56
N ALA A 90 7.20 7.04 -17.36
CA ALA A 90 7.30 6.00 -18.38
C ALA A 90 8.24 6.37 -19.55
N PHE A 91 8.42 7.67 -19.85
CA PHE A 91 9.37 8.11 -20.89
C PHE A 91 10.79 8.30 -20.38
N LYS A 92 11.00 8.44 -19.06
CA LYS A 92 12.35 8.48 -18.49
C LYS A 92 13.04 7.10 -18.53
N LEU A 93 12.27 6.02 -18.49
CA LEU A 93 12.78 4.64 -18.51
C LEU A 93 13.36 4.20 -19.89
N LYS A 94 13.35 5.06 -20.91
CA LYS A 94 13.92 4.79 -22.25
C LYS A 94 15.26 5.48 -22.53
N LYS A 95 15.91 6.05 -21.51
CA LYS A 95 17.30 6.52 -21.60
C LYS A 95 18.15 5.72 -20.64
N ASP A 96 18.53 4.52 -21.08
CA ASP A 96 19.85 3.90 -20.90
C ASP A 96 19.93 2.66 -21.80
#